data_AF-A0AAV5Y0W4-F1
#
_entry.id   AF-A0AAV5Y0W4-F1
#
_cell.length_a   1.000
_cell.length_b   1.000
_cell.length_c   1.000
_cell.angle_alpha   90.00
_cell.angle_beta   90.00
_cell.angle_gamma   90.00
#
_symmetry.space_group_name_H-M   'P 1'
#
loop_
_entity.id
_entity.type
_entity.pdbx_description
1 polymer ?
#
loop_
_entity_poly.entity_id
_entity_poly.type
_entity_poly.pdbx_seq_one_letter_code
_entity_poly.pdbx_strand_id
1 'polypeptide(L)'
;MHPPAVLMTLRDQRGMALPLAMMILVLLTSLVAAFVAMSATEPLITANLKAGDEALGLAEAGVERTIWGLDHVGAPPAGASRDIPAPAPYNATQLIALGRGGYTMNVTAPPPGGWACATAPFGSEDRCVVSTGYVVRANAPVPASPGAIPQGDLAGRRMLQVALTKFRNLDPPGPLNAYGSVQMKGNSNVDGAAPQNCPPGTLKAGVTVTNGNTITTQGAAQIIGSPAQQSLDPSEFNKFLFSYKELDFLKQMAQSGGPNMHYIKPTSSGQLSLNMTNMNGLVFVDTVNGIALPTPPAAPKATDLANVKITGLNNQGWLVVMGSLTLDGNINYQGLVYTLNDLSYRGTGGGGIYGAVISQNIVDPVSSNVDTDTLGNANVTYDCAAIATGGGLIPQGYYIAPGSWREASN
;
A
#
# COMPACT_ATOMS: atom_id res chain seq x y z
N MET A 1 -51.45 5.12 -91.96
CA MET A 1 -51.24 3.97 -91.05
C MET A 1 -50.89 4.52 -89.68
N HIS A 2 -51.67 4.15 -88.66
CA HIS A 2 -51.47 4.49 -87.24
C HIS A 2 -50.08 4.03 -86.74
N PRO A 3 -49.49 4.71 -85.73
CA PRO A 3 -49.76 4.28 -84.36
C PRO A 3 -50.19 5.43 -83.42
N PRO A 4 -50.81 5.08 -82.27
CA PRO A 4 -51.61 5.98 -81.46
C PRO A 4 -50.79 6.74 -80.41
N ALA A 5 -51.27 7.94 -80.08
CA ALA A 5 -50.92 8.63 -78.85
C ALA A 5 -51.42 7.82 -77.65
N VAL A 6 -50.49 7.37 -76.81
CA VAL A 6 -50.78 6.80 -75.50
C VAL A 6 -51.28 7.91 -74.59
N LEU A 7 -52.61 8.00 -74.47
CA LEU A 7 -53.30 8.72 -73.41
C LEU A 7 -52.97 8.01 -72.08
N MET A 8 -51.91 8.46 -71.40
CA MET A 8 -51.61 8.04 -70.04
C MET A 8 -52.78 8.44 -69.14
N THR A 9 -53.35 7.43 -68.52
CA THR A 9 -54.42 7.41 -67.54
C THR A 9 -54.08 8.24 -66.30
N LEU A 10 -54.36 9.54 -66.33
CA LEU A 10 -54.47 10.39 -65.13
C LEU A 10 -55.93 10.60 -64.73
N ARG A 11 -56.69 9.51 -64.70
CA ARG A 11 -58.09 9.51 -64.29
C ARG A 11 -58.28 8.36 -63.30
N ASP A 12 -57.84 8.60 -62.06
CA ASP A 12 -58.58 8.32 -60.80
C ASP A 12 -57.66 8.40 -59.54
N GLN A 13 -56.93 9.49 -59.33
CA GLN A 13 -56.13 9.70 -58.09
C GLN A 13 -56.85 10.58 -57.04
N ARG A 14 -58.06 11.08 -57.35
CA ARG A 14 -58.80 11.98 -56.44
C ARG A 14 -59.39 11.26 -55.21
N GLY A 15 -59.48 9.92 -55.23
CA GLY A 15 -59.92 9.11 -54.06
C GLY A 15 -58.78 8.58 -53.16
N MET A 16 -57.53 8.61 -53.63
CA MET A 16 -56.37 8.03 -52.89
C MET A 16 -55.64 9.06 -52.02
N ALA A 17 -55.82 10.35 -52.29
CA ALA A 17 -55.12 11.42 -51.57
C ALA A 17 -55.51 11.49 -50.08
N LEU A 18 -56.78 11.26 -49.74
CA LEU A 18 -57.27 11.34 -48.36
C LEU A 18 -56.79 10.16 -47.49
N PRO A 19 -56.87 8.90 -47.93
CA PRO A 19 -56.26 7.77 -47.21
C PRO A 19 -54.74 7.89 -47.08
N LEU A 20 -54.05 8.37 -48.12
CA LEU A 20 -52.59 8.53 -48.10
C LEU A 20 -52.16 9.68 -47.17
N ALA A 21 -52.88 10.80 -47.16
CA ALA A 21 -52.68 11.87 -46.18
C ALA A 21 -52.95 11.40 -44.75
N MET A 22 -53.98 10.57 -44.53
CA MET A 22 -54.25 9.96 -43.22
C MET A 22 -53.14 9.02 -42.77
N MET A 23 -52.62 8.15 -43.65
CA MET A 23 -51.48 7.29 -43.32
C MET A 23 -50.22 8.10 -43.00
N ILE A 24 -49.91 9.15 -43.77
CA ILE A 24 -48.78 10.04 -43.51
C ILE A 24 -48.97 10.76 -42.16
N LEU A 25 -50.18 11.22 -41.85
CA LEU A 25 -50.47 11.91 -40.60
C LEU A 25 -50.37 10.98 -39.39
N VAL A 26 -50.78 9.72 -39.52
CA VAL A 26 -50.58 8.68 -38.48
C VAL A 26 -49.09 8.37 -38.29
N LEU A 27 -48.31 8.28 -39.38
CA LEU A 27 -46.87 8.06 -39.29
C LEU A 27 -46.13 9.25 -38.67
N LEU A 28 -46.53 10.48 -38.99
CA LEU A 28 -45.93 11.69 -38.41
C LEU A 28 -46.29 11.84 -36.93
N THR A 29 -47.54 11.54 -36.54
CA THR A 29 -47.97 11.61 -35.14
C THR A 29 -47.29 10.54 -34.28
N SER A 30 -47.10 9.32 -34.79
CA SER A 30 -46.35 8.29 -34.08
C SER A 30 -44.87 8.65 -33.92
N LEU A 31 -44.25 9.27 -34.93
CA LEU A 31 -42.87 9.76 -34.87
C LEU A 31 -42.72 10.89 -33.83
N VAL A 32 -43.64 11.85 -33.81
CA VAL A 32 -43.64 12.93 -32.81
C VAL A 32 -43.85 12.38 -31.40
N ALA A 33 -44.77 11.42 -31.21
CA ALA A 33 -44.98 10.76 -29.92
C ALA A 33 -43.73 10.02 -29.44
N ALA A 34 -42.99 9.35 -30.34
CA ALA A 34 -41.73 8.70 -30.03
C ALA A 34 -40.64 9.70 -29.60
N PHE A 35 -40.50 10.84 -30.28
CA PHE A 35 -39.55 11.89 -29.88
C PHE A 35 -39.89 12.52 -28.53
N VAL A 36 -41.18 12.73 -28.23
CA VAL A 36 -41.63 13.24 -26.93
C VAL A 36 -41.39 12.21 -25.81
N ALA A 37 -41.61 10.92 -26.08
CA ALA A 37 -41.28 9.87 -25.11
C ALA A 37 -39.77 9.80 -24.84
N MET A 38 -38.94 9.92 -25.88
CA MET A 38 -37.48 9.90 -25.76
C MET A 38 -36.96 11.12 -24.97
N SER A 39 -37.48 12.32 -25.25
CA SER A 39 -37.09 13.55 -24.53
C SER A 39 -37.48 13.56 -23.05
N ALA A 40 -38.47 12.75 -22.64
CA ALA A 40 -38.81 12.55 -21.23
C ALA A 40 -37.85 11.61 -20.50
N THR A 41 -37.18 10.68 -21.21
CA THR A 41 -36.28 9.69 -20.59
C THR A 41 -34.86 10.22 -20.35
N GLU A 42 -34.35 11.10 -21.21
CA GLU A 42 -32.99 11.66 -21.09
C GLU A 42 -32.76 12.44 -19.78
N PRO A 43 -33.69 13.31 -19.31
CA PRO A 43 -33.53 13.99 -18.04
C PRO A 43 -33.51 13.03 -16.85
N LEU A 44 -34.28 11.94 -16.92
CA LEU A 44 -34.31 10.92 -15.85
C LEU A 44 -33.01 10.14 -15.78
N ILE A 45 -32.48 9.71 -16.92
CA ILE A 45 -31.17 9.03 -16.99
C ILE A 45 -30.08 9.95 -16.46
N THR A 46 -30.08 11.21 -16.90
CA THR A 46 -29.09 12.22 -16.48
C THR A 46 -29.19 12.50 -14.98
N ALA A 47 -30.39 12.62 -14.43
CA ALA A 47 -30.59 12.83 -12.99
C ALA A 47 -30.11 11.63 -12.18
N ASN A 48 -30.39 10.41 -12.63
CA ASN A 48 -29.94 9.18 -11.97
C ASN A 48 -28.42 9.01 -12.04
N LEU A 49 -27.80 9.32 -13.18
CA LEU A 49 -26.35 9.29 -13.34
C LEU A 49 -25.70 10.30 -12.39
N LYS A 50 -26.17 11.56 -12.41
CA LYS A 50 -25.67 12.61 -11.52
C LYS A 50 -25.80 12.24 -10.04
N ALA A 51 -26.95 11.72 -9.61
CA ALA A 51 -27.14 11.30 -8.24
C ALA A 51 -26.26 10.09 -7.87
N GLY A 52 -25.99 9.20 -8.84
CA GLY A 52 -25.03 8.12 -8.70
C GLY A 52 -23.60 8.63 -8.49
N ASP A 53 -23.12 9.55 -9.32
CA ASP A 53 -21.75 10.10 -9.22
C ASP A 53 -21.55 10.86 -7.91
N GLU A 54 -22.56 11.62 -7.47
CA GLU A 54 -22.51 12.30 -6.17
C GLU A 54 -22.55 11.33 -5.00
N ALA A 55 -23.33 10.26 -5.08
CA ALA A 55 -23.33 9.22 -4.07
C ALA A 55 -21.97 8.51 -4.00
N LEU A 56 -21.29 8.32 -5.13
CA LEU A 56 -19.93 7.78 -5.16
C LEU A 56 -18.94 8.74 -4.48
N GLY A 57 -18.97 10.03 -4.82
CA GLY A 57 -18.11 11.03 -4.18
C GLY A 57 -18.34 11.16 -2.67
N LEU A 58 -19.59 10.98 -2.21
CA LEU A 58 -19.89 10.89 -0.77
C LEU A 58 -19.31 9.62 -0.14
N ALA A 59 -19.36 8.48 -0.84
CA ALA A 59 -18.76 7.24 -0.38
C ALA A 59 -17.22 7.37 -0.26
N GLU A 60 -16.57 8.01 -1.23
CA GLU A 60 -15.13 8.32 -1.20
C GLU A 60 -14.77 9.23 -0.02
N ALA A 61 -15.57 10.26 0.25
CA ALA A 61 -15.39 11.11 1.43
C ALA A 61 -15.44 10.32 2.75
N GLY A 62 -16.27 9.27 2.83
CA GLY A 62 -16.29 8.35 3.98
C GLY A 62 -15.05 7.47 4.08
N VAL A 63 -14.45 7.06 2.96
CA VAL A 63 -13.15 6.36 2.98
C VAL A 63 -12.05 7.29 3.50
N GLU A 64 -11.96 8.51 2.98
CA GLU A 64 -10.98 9.51 3.44
C GLU A 64 -11.15 9.85 4.92
N ARG A 65 -12.40 9.98 5.39
CA ARG A 65 -12.70 10.21 6.81
C ARG A 65 -12.28 9.02 7.70
N THR A 66 -12.31 7.81 7.15
CA THR A 66 -11.85 6.60 7.82
C THR A 66 -10.33 6.54 7.91
N ILE A 67 -9.61 6.82 6.80
CA ILE A 67 -8.14 6.90 6.78
C ILE A 67 -7.68 7.93 7.82
N TRP A 68 -8.23 9.15 7.77
CA TRP A 68 -7.94 10.18 8.76
C TRP A 68 -8.20 9.70 10.19
N GLY A 69 -9.33 9.03 10.44
CA GLY A 69 -9.69 8.54 11.77
C GLY A 69 -8.77 7.43 12.28
N LEU A 70 -8.23 6.59 11.39
CA LEU A 70 -7.31 5.52 11.79
C LEU A 70 -5.90 6.05 12.08
N ASP A 71 -5.50 7.16 11.44
CA ASP A 71 -4.17 7.76 11.60
C ASP A 71 -4.06 8.71 12.79
N HIS A 72 -5.19 9.12 13.38
CA HIS A 72 -5.21 10.04 14.52
C HIS A 72 -5.43 9.30 15.85
N VAL A 73 -4.44 9.37 16.74
CA VAL A 73 -4.50 8.79 18.08
C VAL A 73 -5.67 9.40 18.87
N GLY A 74 -6.54 8.55 19.42
CA GLY A 74 -7.73 8.97 20.18
C GLY A 74 -8.98 9.18 19.33
N ALA A 75 -8.88 9.07 18.00
CA ALA A 75 -10.08 9.01 17.16
C ALA A 75 -10.80 7.66 17.35
N PRO A 76 -12.14 7.63 17.23
CA PRO A 76 -12.94 6.46 17.57
C PRO A 76 -12.61 5.14 16.83
N PRO A 77 -12.17 5.11 15.55
CA PRO A 77 -11.89 3.85 14.88
C PRO A 77 -10.51 3.29 15.25
N ALA A 78 -9.67 4.07 15.94
CA ALA A 78 -8.39 3.60 16.45
C ALA A 78 -8.62 2.48 17.47
N GLY A 79 -8.17 1.27 17.14
CA GLY A 79 -8.39 0.07 17.97
C GLY A 79 -9.52 -0.85 17.51
N ALA A 80 -10.26 -0.50 16.45
CA ALA A 80 -11.17 -1.44 15.80
C ALA A 80 -10.39 -2.68 15.36
N SER A 81 -10.81 -3.86 15.81
CA SER A 81 -10.16 -5.13 15.57
C SER A 81 -11.20 -6.20 15.24
N ARG A 82 -10.76 -7.46 15.15
CA ARG A 82 -11.67 -8.59 14.98
C ARG A 82 -12.63 -8.71 16.16
N ASP A 83 -12.13 -8.46 17.37
CA ASP A 83 -12.85 -8.72 18.61
C ASP A 83 -13.47 -7.45 19.20
N ILE A 84 -13.06 -6.28 18.70
CA ILE A 84 -13.55 -4.96 19.13
C ILE A 84 -14.13 -4.25 17.91
N PRO A 85 -15.46 -4.24 17.73
CA PRO A 85 -16.10 -3.49 16.65
C PRO A 85 -15.75 -2.00 16.74
N ALA A 86 -15.65 -1.35 15.58
CA ALA A 86 -15.49 0.10 15.55
C ALA A 86 -16.70 0.77 16.24
N PRO A 87 -16.52 1.84 17.04
CA PRO A 87 -17.63 2.61 17.59
C PRO A 87 -18.28 3.50 16.51
N ALA A 88 -19.46 4.05 16.81
CA ALA A 88 -20.07 5.08 15.96
C ALA A 88 -19.14 6.29 15.79
N PRO A 89 -19.06 6.91 14.59
CA PRO A 89 -19.86 6.64 13.39
C PRO A 89 -19.31 5.52 12.47
N TYR A 90 -18.24 4.83 12.86
CA TYR A 90 -17.49 3.88 12.03
C TYR A 90 -18.07 2.45 12.00
N ASN A 91 -19.27 2.26 12.54
CA ASN A 91 -20.04 1.00 12.52
C ASN A 91 -21.29 1.05 11.63
N ALA A 92 -21.34 2.02 10.70
CA ALA A 92 -22.44 2.32 9.79
C ALA A 92 -23.80 2.65 10.46
N THR A 93 -23.84 2.90 11.78
CA THR A 93 -25.09 3.26 12.47
C THR A 93 -25.50 4.72 12.27
N GLN A 94 -24.54 5.59 11.96
CA GLN A 94 -24.74 7.03 11.80
C GLN A 94 -24.47 7.47 10.35
N LEU A 95 -25.37 8.31 9.83
CA LEU A 95 -25.20 8.99 8.56
C LEU A 95 -24.55 10.35 8.82
N ILE A 96 -23.34 10.55 8.29
CA ILE A 96 -22.65 11.83 8.36
C ILE A 96 -23.12 12.67 7.18
N ALA A 97 -23.88 13.73 7.46
CA ALA A 97 -24.39 14.63 6.43
C ALA A 97 -23.25 15.44 5.78
N LEU A 98 -23.29 15.52 4.44
CA LEU A 98 -22.40 16.35 3.63
C LEU A 98 -23.18 16.83 2.40
N GLY A 99 -23.44 18.14 2.31
CA GLY A 99 -24.24 18.71 1.24
C GLY A 99 -25.68 18.19 1.25
N ARG A 100 -26.17 17.74 0.08
CA ARG A 100 -27.53 17.20 -0.12
C ARG A 100 -27.67 15.70 0.15
N GLY A 101 -26.81 15.16 0.99
CA GLY A 101 -26.70 13.75 1.25
C GLY A 101 -25.84 13.47 2.46
N GLY A 102 -25.33 12.24 2.54
CA GLY A 102 -24.38 11.87 3.56
C GLY A 102 -23.74 10.53 3.26
N TYR A 103 -22.85 10.09 4.15
CA TYR A 103 -22.21 8.79 4.04
C TYR A 103 -22.20 8.05 5.37
N THR A 104 -22.15 6.73 5.28
CA THR A 104 -21.93 5.83 6.42
C THR A 104 -20.61 5.11 6.22
N MET A 105 -19.90 4.81 7.30
CA MET A 105 -18.63 4.06 7.25
C MET A 105 -18.75 2.83 8.13
N ASN A 106 -18.32 1.68 7.64
CA ASN A 106 -18.17 0.47 8.42
C ASN A 106 -16.70 0.01 8.36
N VAL A 107 -16.04 0.04 9.51
CA VAL A 107 -14.64 -0.38 9.67
C VAL A 107 -14.61 -1.70 10.41
N THR A 108 -14.04 -2.71 9.77
CA THR A 108 -13.94 -4.05 10.33
C THR A 108 -12.54 -4.60 10.13
N ALA A 109 -12.11 -5.52 11.00
CA ALA A 109 -10.98 -6.35 10.67
C ALA A 109 -11.34 -7.30 9.52
N PRO A 110 -10.39 -7.66 8.66
CA PRO A 110 -10.64 -8.59 7.56
C PRO A 110 -11.11 -9.95 8.11
N PRO A 111 -12.27 -10.49 7.66
CA PRO A 111 -12.75 -11.79 8.13
C PRO A 111 -11.87 -12.93 7.59
N PRO A 112 -11.68 -14.03 8.33
CA PRO A 112 -11.06 -15.23 7.79
C PRO A 112 -11.99 -15.82 6.70
N GLY A 113 -11.52 -15.91 5.45
CA GLY A 113 -12.22 -16.66 4.39
C GLY A 113 -13.09 -15.88 3.40
N GLY A 114 -13.12 -14.53 3.44
CA GLY A 114 -13.84 -13.67 2.47
C GLY A 114 -15.37 -13.68 2.63
N TRP A 115 -16.15 -12.70 2.17
CA TRP A 115 -15.94 -11.49 1.37
C TRP A 115 -16.23 -10.27 2.28
N ALA A 116 -15.53 -9.14 2.18
CA ALA A 116 -15.79 -8.15 1.14
C ALA A 116 -14.52 -7.31 0.79
N CYS A 117 -13.43 -7.43 1.55
CA CYS A 117 -12.11 -6.90 1.14
C CYS A 117 -11.19 -7.98 0.54
N ALA A 118 -11.73 -9.17 0.25
CA ALA A 118 -10.97 -10.40 0.06
C ALA A 118 -10.39 -10.57 -1.36
N THR A 119 -9.11 -10.22 -1.52
CA THR A 119 -8.20 -10.87 -2.48
C THR A 119 -6.82 -11.22 -1.92
N ALA A 120 -6.49 -10.88 -0.66
CA ALA A 120 -5.26 -11.39 -0.02
C ALA A 120 -5.45 -11.50 1.50
N PRO A 121 -4.86 -12.51 2.18
CA PRO A 121 -4.83 -12.51 3.64
C PRO A 121 -4.06 -11.27 4.10
N PHE A 122 -4.68 -10.55 5.02
CA PHE A 122 -4.27 -9.26 5.52
C PHE A 122 -3.57 -9.43 6.87
N GLY A 123 -2.52 -8.65 7.15
CA GLY A 123 -1.84 -8.65 8.46
C GLY A 123 -2.78 -8.18 9.58
N SER A 124 -2.39 -8.31 10.85
CA SER A 124 -3.23 -7.92 12.00
C SER A 124 -3.68 -6.45 11.97
N GLU A 125 -2.90 -5.59 11.34
CA GLU A 125 -3.12 -4.14 11.30
C GLU A 125 -4.01 -3.67 10.16
N ASP A 126 -4.29 -4.52 9.18
CA ASP A 126 -5.10 -4.16 8.01
C ASP A 126 -6.59 -3.99 8.39
N ARG A 127 -7.30 -3.13 7.66
CA ARG A 127 -8.72 -2.81 7.90
C ARG A 127 -9.53 -2.92 6.62
N CYS A 128 -10.75 -3.41 6.75
CA CYS A 128 -11.74 -3.40 5.68
C CYS A 128 -12.69 -2.23 5.90
N VAL A 129 -12.84 -1.38 4.90
CA VAL A 129 -13.71 -0.21 4.95
C VAL A 129 -14.80 -0.37 3.90
N VAL A 130 -16.05 -0.33 4.35
CA VAL A 130 -17.22 -0.20 3.50
C VAL A 130 -17.82 1.16 3.76
N SER A 131 -17.83 2.01 2.74
CA SER A 131 -18.45 3.32 2.80
C SER A 131 -19.66 3.34 1.88
N THR A 132 -20.79 3.87 2.34
CA THR A 132 -21.99 4.00 1.52
C THR A 132 -22.39 5.46 1.46
N GLY A 133 -22.42 6.03 0.27
CA GLY A 133 -22.91 7.38 0.04
C GLY A 133 -24.39 7.36 -0.33
N TYR A 134 -25.13 8.31 0.21
CA TYR A 134 -26.56 8.50 0.03
C TYR A 134 -26.81 9.93 -0.45
N VAL A 135 -27.51 10.08 -1.56
CA VAL A 135 -27.97 11.37 -2.06
C VAL A 135 -29.47 11.41 -1.93
N VAL A 136 -30.00 12.48 -1.31
CA VAL A 136 -31.43 12.71 -1.21
C VAL A 136 -31.91 13.71 -2.27
N ARG A 137 -33.21 13.67 -2.57
CA ARG A 137 -33.85 14.61 -3.49
C ARG A 137 -33.76 16.04 -2.95
N ALA A 138 -33.89 17.02 -3.84
CA ALA A 138 -33.92 18.42 -3.45
C ALA A 138 -35.00 18.67 -2.39
N ASN A 139 -34.63 19.37 -1.32
CA ASN A 139 -35.47 19.72 -0.16
C ASN A 139 -35.84 18.56 0.80
N ALA A 140 -35.37 17.33 0.55
CA ALA A 140 -35.50 16.27 1.54
C ALA A 140 -34.46 16.47 2.67
N PRO A 141 -34.84 16.29 3.94
CA PRO A 141 -33.88 16.34 5.05
C PRO A 141 -32.95 15.12 5.01
N VAL A 142 -31.69 15.31 5.39
CA VAL A 142 -30.75 14.20 5.62
C VAL A 142 -30.88 13.77 7.09
N PRO A 143 -31.40 12.57 7.38
CA PRO A 143 -31.58 12.10 8.75
C PRO A 143 -30.24 11.66 9.37
N ALA A 144 -30.22 11.47 10.69
CA ALA A 144 -29.01 11.04 11.41
C ALA A 144 -28.66 9.55 11.21
N SER A 145 -29.59 8.74 10.69
CA SER A 145 -29.38 7.31 10.43
C SER A 145 -29.78 6.95 8.99
N PRO A 146 -29.05 6.03 8.33
CA PRO A 146 -29.32 5.67 6.93
C PRO A 146 -30.71 5.04 6.75
N GLY A 147 -31.17 4.24 7.72
CA GLY A 147 -32.48 3.58 7.67
C GLY A 147 -33.67 4.53 7.82
N ALA A 148 -33.44 5.79 8.23
CA ALA A 148 -34.48 6.80 8.35
C ALA A 148 -34.70 7.60 7.07
N ILE A 149 -33.93 7.36 5.99
CA ILE A 149 -34.16 7.99 4.68
C ILE A 149 -35.39 7.34 4.04
N PRO A 150 -36.49 8.07 3.80
CA PRO A 150 -37.65 7.52 3.09
C PRO A 150 -37.26 7.10 1.67
N GLN A 151 -37.76 5.97 1.19
CA GLN A 151 -37.42 5.48 -0.15
C GLN A 151 -37.80 6.46 -1.26
N GLY A 152 -38.85 7.27 -1.05
CA GLY A 152 -39.25 8.32 -1.98
C GLY A 152 -38.28 9.49 -2.07
N ASP A 153 -37.47 9.72 -1.03
CA ASP A 153 -36.51 10.81 -0.94
C ASP A 153 -35.10 10.40 -1.38
N LEU A 154 -34.83 9.10 -1.52
CA LEU A 154 -33.54 8.60 -2.00
C LEU A 154 -33.41 8.88 -3.51
N ALA A 155 -32.39 9.65 -3.87
CA ALA A 155 -32.04 9.96 -5.26
C ALA A 155 -30.87 9.11 -5.78
N GLY A 156 -29.95 8.72 -4.90
CA GLY A 156 -28.80 7.88 -5.27
C GLY A 156 -28.21 7.15 -4.07
N ARG A 157 -27.71 5.93 -4.30
CA ARG A 157 -26.98 5.14 -3.31
C ARG A 157 -25.83 4.39 -3.99
N ARG A 158 -24.62 4.58 -3.49
CA ARG A 158 -23.41 3.89 -3.98
C ARG A 158 -22.62 3.34 -2.80
N MET A 159 -22.15 2.11 -2.95
CA MET A 159 -21.34 1.45 -1.95
C MET A 159 -19.92 1.29 -2.49
N LEU A 160 -18.98 1.88 -1.78
CA LEU A 160 -17.56 1.77 -2.03
C LEU A 160 -16.95 0.83 -1.00
N GLN A 161 -16.03 0.00 -1.46
CA GLN A 161 -15.26 -0.86 -0.60
C GLN A 161 -13.78 -0.77 -0.92
N VAL A 162 -12.98 -0.66 0.14
CA VAL A 162 -11.52 -0.61 0.07
C VAL A 162 -10.92 -1.42 1.21
N ALA A 163 -9.76 -2.01 0.96
CA ALA A 163 -8.91 -2.53 2.03
C ALA A 163 -7.87 -1.46 2.35
N LEU A 164 -7.69 -1.15 3.63
CA LEU A 164 -6.62 -0.31 4.12
C LEU A 164 -5.53 -1.17 4.71
N THR A 165 -4.28 -0.84 4.42
CA THR A 165 -3.10 -1.52 4.94
C THR A 165 -2.17 -0.53 5.60
N LYS A 166 -1.51 -0.99 6.65
CA LYS A 166 -0.49 -0.25 7.36
C LYS A 166 0.71 -1.17 7.48
N PHE A 167 1.89 -0.69 7.10
CA PHE A 167 3.10 -1.45 7.36
C PHE A 167 3.39 -1.39 8.86
N ARG A 168 3.84 -2.51 9.41
CA ARG A 168 4.26 -2.52 10.81
C ARG A 168 5.54 -1.72 10.94
N ASN A 169 5.68 -1.00 12.05
CA ASN A 169 6.99 -0.50 12.44
C ASN A 169 7.77 -1.69 12.95
N LEU A 170 8.82 -2.08 12.24
CA LEU A 170 9.70 -3.14 12.69
C LEU A 170 10.38 -2.67 13.98
N ASP A 171 10.39 -3.55 14.98
CA ASP A 171 11.15 -3.36 16.21
C ASP A 171 12.10 -4.55 16.39
N PRO A 172 13.17 -4.64 15.59
CA PRO A 172 14.10 -5.76 15.68
C PRO A 172 14.73 -5.87 17.08
N PRO A 173 15.19 -7.08 17.45
CA PRO A 173 15.74 -7.35 18.79
C PRO A 173 17.08 -6.66 19.05
N GLY A 174 17.82 -6.29 17.99
CA GLY A 174 19.09 -5.55 18.08
C GLY A 174 19.37 -4.65 16.87
N PRO A 175 20.49 -3.90 16.87
CA PRO A 175 20.95 -3.10 15.74
C PRO A 175 21.43 -3.95 14.57
N LEU A 176 21.98 -5.15 14.82
CA LEU A 176 22.37 -6.09 13.78
C LEU A 176 21.62 -7.42 13.94
N ASN A 177 20.83 -7.78 12.94
CA ASN A 177 20.00 -8.97 12.93
C ASN A 177 20.24 -9.73 11.63
N ALA A 178 20.72 -10.95 11.72
CA ALA A 178 20.92 -11.81 10.56
C ALA A 178 20.14 -13.10 10.76
N TYR A 179 19.47 -13.59 9.73
CA TYR A 179 18.89 -14.91 9.81
C TYR A 179 20.00 -15.98 9.85
N GLY A 180 21.11 -15.74 9.14
CA GLY A 180 22.30 -16.59 9.09
C GLY A 180 23.36 -16.24 10.14
N SER A 181 24.57 -16.77 9.94
CA SER A 181 25.75 -16.50 10.77
C SER A 181 26.31 -15.09 10.50
N VAL A 182 26.89 -14.49 11.54
CA VAL A 182 27.52 -13.16 11.50
C VAL A 182 29.01 -13.26 11.76
N GLN A 183 29.80 -12.60 10.93
CA GLN A 183 31.23 -12.39 11.19
C GLN A 183 31.53 -10.89 11.35
N MET A 184 32.15 -10.54 12.47
CA MET A 184 32.62 -9.21 12.80
C MET A 184 34.14 -9.15 12.87
N LYS A 185 34.76 -8.15 12.24
CA LYS A 185 36.23 -8.02 12.19
C LYS A 185 36.73 -6.61 12.50
N GLY A 186 38.05 -6.54 12.71
CA GLY A 186 38.83 -5.32 12.94
C GLY A 186 38.29 -4.49 14.11
N ASN A 187 37.88 -3.25 13.89
CA ASN A 187 37.39 -2.32 14.92
C ASN A 187 35.88 -2.05 14.80
N SER A 188 35.13 -3.02 14.27
CA SER A 188 33.67 -2.91 14.17
C SER A 188 33.01 -2.78 15.55
N ASN A 189 31.97 -1.97 15.64
CA ASN A 189 31.20 -1.75 16.86
C ASN A 189 29.70 -1.91 16.58
N VAL A 190 29.03 -2.71 17.37
CA VAL A 190 27.57 -2.88 17.32
C VAL A 190 27.02 -2.63 18.71
N ASP A 191 26.17 -1.62 18.85
CA ASP A 191 25.67 -1.14 20.15
C ASP A 191 24.14 -1.12 20.22
N GLY A 192 23.59 -2.09 20.97
CA GLY A 192 22.19 -2.15 21.40
C GLY A 192 21.99 -1.81 22.89
N ALA A 193 23.04 -1.48 23.64
CA ALA A 193 22.94 -1.13 25.06
C ALA A 193 22.61 0.35 25.27
N ALA A 194 22.99 1.22 24.34
CA ALA A 194 22.65 2.64 24.35
C ALA A 194 21.74 3.02 23.15
N PRO A 195 20.52 2.44 23.06
CA PRO A 195 19.64 2.71 21.95
C PRO A 195 19.18 4.18 21.96
N GLN A 196 19.21 4.82 20.79
CA GLN A 196 18.90 6.23 20.59
C GLN A 196 17.42 6.43 20.28
N ASN A 197 16.87 7.57 20.70
CA ASN A 197 15.49 7.98 20.42
C ASN A 197 14.43 6.92 20.78
N CYS A 198 14.73 6.10 21.79
CA CYS A 198 13.88 5.02 22.27
C CYS A 198 13.19 5.40 23.59
N PRO A 199 12.07 4.74 23.93
CA PRO A 199 11.47 4.86 25.26
C PRO A 199 12.50 4.60 26.38
N PRO A 200 12.42 5.32 27.53
CA PRO A 200 13.31 5.09 28.65
C PRO A 200 13.31 3.64 29.11
N GLY A 201 14.50 3.07 29.35
CA GLY A 201 14.66 1.68 29.78
C GLY A 201 14.64 0.64 28.65
N THR A 202 14.52 1.06 27.39
CA THR A 202 14.73 0.17 26.24
C THR A 202 16.15 -0.40 26.29
N LEU A 203 16.26 -1.72 26.32
CA LEU A 203 17.51 -2.45 26.15
C LEU A 203 17.33 -3.39 24.96
N LYS A 204 18.35 -3.46 24.10
CA LYS A 204 18.37 -4.32 22.93
C LYS A 204 19.55 -5.27 22.99
N ALA A 205 19.41 -6.40 22.29
CA ALA A 205 20.56 -7.24 22.04
C ALA A 205 21.58 -6.49 21.16
N GLY A 206 22.86 -6.89 21.18
CA GLY A 206 23.84 -6.32 20.26
C GLY A 206 23.70 -6.94 18.86
N VAL A 207 23.94 -8.25 18.76
CA VAL A 207 23.78 -9.03 17.53
C VAL A 207 22.78 -10.16 17.75
N THR A 208 21.82 -10.29 16.83
CA THR A 208 20.85 -11.39 16.85
C THR A 208 21.00 -12.28 15.63
N VAL A 209 21.07 -13.60 15.84
CA VAL A 209 21.05 -14.64 14.80
C VAL A 209 19.93 -15.67 15.03
N THR A 210 19.64 -16.53 14.05
CA THR A 210 18.76 -17.69 14.32
C THR A 210 19.52 -18.88 14.93
N ASN A 211 18.81 -19.74 15.66
CA ASN A 211 19.36 -20.94 16.27
C ASN A 211 20.11 -21.84 15.27
N GLY A 212 21.32 -22.27 15.63
CA GLY A 212 22.21 -23.06 14.76
C GLY A 212 23.23 -22.22 13.98
N ASN A 213 23.11 -20.90 14.00
CA ASN A 213 24.10 -19.97 13.43
C ASN A 213 25.09 -19.46 14.47
N THR A 214 26.20 -18.90 13.98
CA THR A 214 27.31 -18.44 14.82
C THR A 214 27.52 -16.94 14.70
N ILE A 215 27.99 -16.33 15.80
CA ILE A 215 28.47 -14.96 15.82
C ILE A 215 29.95 -15.03 16.13
N THR A 216 30.78 -14.60 15.19
CA THR A 216 32.25 -14.62 15.33
C THR A 216 32.79 -13.21 15.34
N THR A 217 33.69 -12.91 16.27
CA THR A 217 34.42 -11.64 16.34
C THR A 217 35.91 -11.89 16.14
N GLN A 218 36.59 -11.01 15.42
CA GLN A 218 38.03 -11.04 15.22
C GLN A 218 38.60 -9.62 15.35
N GLY A 219 39.79 -9.47 15.92
CA GLY A 219 40.40 -8.16 16.16
C GLY A 219 39.84 -7.50 17.42
N ALA A 220 39.59 -6.19 17.36
CA ALA A 220 39.01 -5.39 18.43
C ALA A 220 37.50 -5.14 18.27
N ALA A 221 36.80 -6.01 17.52
CA ALA A 221 35.38 -5.88 17.29
C ALA A 221 34.59 -5.97 18.61
N GLN A 222 33.63 -5.06 18.80
CA GLN A 222 32.82 -4.97 20.02
C GLN A 222 31.34 -5.19 19.72
N ILE A 223 30.71 -5.99 20.57
CA ILE A 223 29.27 -6.21 20.59
C ILE A 223 28.77 -5.83 21.97
N ILE A 224 27.92 -4.81 22.02
CA ILE A 224 27.38 -4.23 23.25
C ILE A 224 25.86 -4.36 23.20
N GLY A 225 25.26 -4.91 24.24
CA GLY A 225 23.82 -5.13 24.31
C GLY A 225 23.45 -5.95 25.54
N SER A 226 22.15 -6.09 25.79
CA SER A 226 21.60 -6.92 26.85
C SER A 226 20.56 -7.90 26.26
N PRO A 227 20.96 -9.11 25.86
CA PRO A 227 22.33 -9.66 25.89
C PRO A 227 23.22 -9.12 24.75
N ALA A 228 24.55 -9.23 24.87
CA ALA A 228 25.44 -8.82 23.78
C ALA A 228 25.16 -9.62 22.49
N GLN A 229 25.04 -10.93 22.62
CA GLN A 229 24.71 -11.84 21.52
C GLN A 229 23.43 -12.60 21.85
N GLN A 230 22.55 -12.75 20.85
CA GLN A 230 21.29 -13.45 20.98
C GLN A 230 21.10 -14.44 19.84
N SER A 231 20.58 -15.62 20.15
CA SER A 231 20.04 -16.56 19.17
C SER A 231 18.56 -16.73 19.41
N LEU A 232 17.77 -16.66 18.34
CA LEU A 232 16.32 -16.82 18.38
C LEU A 232 15.89 -18.03 17.54
N ASP A 233 14.79 -18.66 17.93
CA ASP A 233 14.13 -19.62 17.04
C ASP A 233 13.69 -18.90 15.75
N PRO A 234 13.77 -19.55 14.57
CA PRO A 234 13.34 -18.95 13.30
C PRO A 234 11.92 -18.38 13.34
N SER A 235 10.99 -19.02 14.06
CA SER A 235 9.61 -18.52 14.21
C SER A 235 9.53 -17.21 15.00
N GLU A 236 10.42 -17.01 15.98
CA GLU A 236 10.52 -15.77 16.74
C GLU A 236 11.20 -14.69 15.92
N PHE A 237 12.29 -15.03 15.20
CA PHE A 237 12.99 -14.10 14.32
C PHE A 237 12.09 -13.56 13.21
N ASN A 238 11.25 -14.40 12.61
CA ASN A 238 10.32 -14.02 11.53
C ASN A 238 9.32 -12.93 11.94
N LYS A 239 9.08 -12.72 13.25
CA LYS A 239 8.23 -11.62 13.75
C LYS A 239 8.84 -10.24 13.48
N PHE A 240 10.15 -10.18 13.21
CA PHE A 240 10.90 -8.95 12.94
C PHE A 240 11.23 -8.75 11.46
N LEU A 241 10.78 -9.64 10.58
CA LEU A 241 10.97 -9.57 9.13
C LEU A 241 9.73 -9.06 8.44
N PHE A 242 9.87 -8.25 7.39
CA PHE A 242 8.74 -7.94 6.51
C PHE A 242 8.22 -9.20 5.85
N SER A 243 6.90 -9.33 5.82
CA SER A 243 6.21 -10.32 5.00
C SER A 243 6.38 -9.98 3.51
N TYR A 244 6.25 -10.97 2.63
CA TYR A 244 6.31 -10.73 1.19
C TYR A 244 5.26 -9.74 0.69
N LYS A 245 4.12 -9.66 1.36
CA LYS A 245 3.08 -8.66 1.08
C LYS A 245 3.55 -7.25 1.45
N GLU A 246 4.15 -7.07 2.62
CA GLU A 246 4.71 -5.76 3.02
C GLU A 246 5.82 -5.34 2.06
N LEU A 247 6.67 -6.27 1.62
CA LEU A 247 7.70 -5.99 0.61
C LEU A 247 7.10 -5.59 -0.75
N ASP A 248 6.03 -6.26 -1.19
CA ASP A 248 5.33 -5.88 -2.42
C ASP A 248 4.66 -4.50 -2.30
N PHE A 249 4.11 -4.18 -1.13
CA PHE A 249 3.56 -2.84 -0.87
C PHE A 249 4.65 -1.77 -0.88
N LEU A 250 5.80 -2.01 -0.23
CA LEU A 250 6.95 -1.11 -0.27
C LEU A 250 7.48 -0.92 -1.69
N LYS A 251 7.50 -1.98 -2.50
CA LYS A 251 7.83 -1.90 -3.92
C LYS A 251 6.88 -0.96 -4.67
N GLN A 252 5.57 -1.15 -4.51
CA GLN A 252 4.58 -0.31 -5.18
C GLN A 252 4.64 1.15 -4.71
N MET A 253 4.90 1.38 -3.42
CA MET A 253 5.13 2.71 -2.87
C MET A 253 6.36 3.37 -3.51
N ALA A 254 7.46 2.65 -3.63
CA ALA A 254 8.65 3.14 -4.33
C ALA A 254 8.37 3.44 -5.82
N GLN A 255 7.57 2.61 -6.49
CA GLN A 255 7.17 2.79 -7.90
C GLN A 255 6.25 3.99 -8.12
N SER A 256 5.56 4.48 -7.08
CA SER A 256 4.73 5.69 -7.19
C SER A 256 5.53 6.93 -7.59
N GLY A 257 6.85 6.94 -7.34
CA GLY A 257 7.73 8.05 -7.68
C GLY A 257 7.46 9.34 -6.87
N GLY A 258 6.77 9.22 -5.73
CA GLY A 258 6.55 10.34 -4.82
C GLY A 258 7.85 10.92 -4.24
N PRO A 259 7.77 12.06 -3.54
CA PRO A 259 8.92 12.61 -2.82
C PRO A 259 9.50 11.58 -1.84
N ASN A 260 10.82 11.37 -1.89
CA ASN A 260 11.52 10.38 -1.06
C ASN A 260 11.11 8.91 -1.33
N MET A 261 10.57 8.61 -2.51
CA MET A 261 10.22 7.26 -2.96
C MET A 261 11.05 6.91 -4.20
N HIS A 262 11.97 5.98 -4.04
CA HIS A 262 12.95 5.62 -5.07
C HIS A 262 12.89 4.13 -5.39
N TYR A 263 12.48 3.81 -6.61
CA TYR A 263 12.46 2.44 -7.12
C TYR A 263 13.61 2.20 -8.10
N ILE A 264 14.34 1.11 -7.88
CA ILE A 264 15.47 0.70 -8.71
C ILE A 264 15.25 -0.75 -9.11
N LYS A 265 15.23 -1.03 -10.42
CA LYS A 265 15.20 -2.40 -10.94
C LYS A 265 16.53 -2.70 -11.64
N PRO A 266 17.37 -3.60 -11.09
CA PRO A 266 18.56 -4.08 -11.78
C PRO A 266 18.22 -4.79 -13.09
N THR A 267 19.11 -4.69 -14.08
CA THR A 267 18.95 -5.37 -15.39
C THR A 267 19.68 -6.70 -15.46
N SER A 268 20.51 -7.02 -14.47
CA SER A 268 21.24 -8.29 -14.35
C SER A 268 21.55 -8.61 -12.89
N SER A 269 21.94 -9.85 -12.60
CA SER A 269 22.45 -10.27 -11.29
C SER A 269 23.91 -9.85 -11.03
N GLY A 270 24.53 -9.10 -11.96
CA GLY A 270 25.84 -8.50 -11.76
C GLY A 270 25.80 -7.41 -10.69
N GLN A 271 26.96 -7.08 -10.10
CA GLN A 271 27.04 -6.03 -9.09
C GLN A 271 26.68 -4.66 -9.69
N LEU A 272 25.60 -4.07 -9.18
CA LEU A 272 25.13 -2.73 -9.50
C LEU A 272 25.74 -1.74 -8.50
N SER A 273 26.60 -0.85 -8.98
CA SER A 273 27.08 0.30 -8.20
C SER A 273 25.98 1.36 -8.13
N LEU A 274 25.37 1.52 -6.96
CA LEU A 274 24.29 2.47 -6.73
C LEU A 274 24.84 3.75 -6.08
N ASN A 275 24.61 4.88 -6.75
CA ASN A 275 24.86 6.19 -6.16
C ASN A 275 23.62 6.66 -5.40
N MET A 276 23.74 6.79 -4.08
CA MET A 276 22.65 7.21 -3.20
C MET A 276 22.55 8.74 -3.04
N THR A 277 23.32 9.55 -3.76
CA THR A 277 23.26 11.02 -3.62
C THR A 277 21.81 11.51 -3.82
N ASN A 278 21.28 12.24 -2.82
CA ASN A 278 19.91 12.76 -2.77
C ASN A 278 18.78 11.72 -2.73
N MET A 279 19.05 10.47 -2.40
CA MET A 279 18.03 9.42 -2.25
C MET A 279 17.66 9.20 -0.77
N ASN A 280 16.86 10.11 -0.21
CA ASN A 280 16.33 9.94 1.15
C ASN A 280 14.96 9.25 1.14
N GLY A 281 14.51 8.73 2.29
CA GLY A 281 13.25 7.99 2.44
C GLY A 281 13.34 6.54 1.96
N LEU A 282 12.35 6.07 1.21
CA LEU A 282 12.29 4.68 0.78
C LEU A 282 13.12 4.49 -0.48
N VAL A 283 14.14 3.64 -0.39
CA VAL A 283 14.89 3.14 -1.55
C VAL A 283 14.67 1.65 -1.65
N PHE A 284 13.92 1.25 -2.68
CA PHE A 284 13.59 -0.15 -2.94
C PHE A 284 14.35 -0.62 -4.18
N VAL A 285 15.31 -1.53 -3.98
CA VAL A 285 16.02 -2.21 -5.06
C VAL A 285 15.38 -3.57 -5.28
N ASP A 286 14.70 -3.73 -6.41
CA ASP A 286 13.91 -4.92 -6.75
C ASP A 286 14.76 -6.08 -7.28
N THR A 287 14.12 -7.23 -7.49
CA THR A 287 14.68 -8.38 -8.19
C THR A 287 14.99 -8.04 -9.66
N VAL A 288 15.90 -8.77 -10.28
CA VAL A 288 16.32 -8.57 -11.68
C VAL A 288 15.14 -8.72 -12.64
N ASN A 289 14.28 -9.71 -12.39
CA ASN A 289 13.10 -9.96 -13.20
C ASN A 289 11.91 -9.04 -12.83
N GLY A 290 11.96 -8.38 -11.67
CA GLY A 290 10.90 -7.54 -11.11
C GLY A 290 9.63 -8.31 -10.75
N ILE A 291 9.74 -9.62 -10.58
CA ILE A 291 8.65 -10.49 -10.14
C ILE A 291 8.68 -10.57 -8.61
N ALA A 292 7.50 -10.63 -7.99
CA ALA A 292 7.37 -10.84 -6.55
C ALA A 292 8.08 -12.13 -6.11
N LEU A 293 8.58 -12.13 -4.87
CA LEU A 293 9.26 -13.31 -4.33
C LEU A 293 8.30 -14.51 -4.28
N PRO A 294 8.80 -15.74 -4.55
CA PRO A 294 8.00 -16.94 -4.42
C PRO A 294 7.55 -17.11 -2.96
N THR A 295 6.30 -17.53 -2.73
CA THR A 295 5.80 -17.81 -1.39
C THR A 295 6.57 -18.97 -0.75
N PRO A 296 6.89 -18.92 0.56
CA PRO A 296 7.63 -19.99 1.20
C PRO A 296 6.82 -21.30 1.11
N PRO A 297 7.47 -22.47 0.97
CA PRO A 297 8.90 -22.72 1.21
C PRO A 297 9.81 -22.55 -0.03
N ALA A 298 9.29 -22.11 -1.18
CA ALA A 298 10.11 -21.95 -2.37
C ALA A 298 11.14 -20.82 -2.18
N ALA A 299 12.43 -21.14 -2.34
CA ALA A 299 13.49 -20.15 -2.30
C ALA A 299 13.59 -19.39 -3.64
N PRO A 300 13.88 -18.07 -3.62
CA PRO A 300 14.18 -17.34 -4.84
C PRO A 300 15.47 -17.86 -5.49
N LYS A 301 15.55 -17.82 -6.82
CA LYS A 301 16.78 -18.17 -7.53
C LYS A 301 17.82 -17.07 -7.35
N ALA A 302 19.07 -17.44 -7.11
CA ALA A 302 20.16 -16.48 -6.97
C ALA A 302 20.29 -15.52 -8.17
N THR A 303 19.98 -15.97 -9.39
CA THR A 303 20.00 -15.15 -10.62
C THR A 303 18.91 -14.08 -10.66
N ASP A 304 17.86 -14.23 -9.85
CA ASP A 304 16.77 -13.25 -9.77
C ASP A 304 17.05 -12.17 -8.72
N LEU A 305 18.00 -12.41 -7.80
CA LEU A 305 18.33 -11.48 -6.73
C LEU A 305 19.21 -10.33 -7.20
N ALA A 306 18.99 -9.15 -6.61
CA ALA A 306 19.85 -8.00 -6.80
C ALA A 306 21.23 -8.23 -6.15
N ASN A 307 22.27 -7.64 -6.74
CA ASN A 307 23.58 -7.53 -6.13
C ASN A 307 23.98 -6.05 -6.16
N VAL A 308 23.96 -5.38 -5.01
CA VAL A 308 24.12 -3.93 -4.94
C VAL A 308 25.40 -3.57 -4.20
N LYS A 309 26.13 -2.58 -4.71
CA LYS A 309 27.24 -1.95 -4.01
C LYS A 309 26.99 -0.45 -3.88
N ILE A 310 27.13 0.07 -2.67
CA ILE A 310 27.08 1.51 -2.38
C ILE A 310 28.43 1.91 -1.77
N THR A 311 29.04 2.94 -2.34
CA THR A 311 30.29 3.51 -1.84
C THR A 311 30.03 4.90 -1.27
N GLY A 312 30.16 5.05 0.04
CA GLY A 312 29.79 6.27 0.75
C GLY A 312 28.27 6.47 0.80
N LEU A 313 27.74 6.71 2.00
CA LEU A 313 26.31 6.86 2.22
C LEU A 313 26.10 7.97 3.24
N ASN A 314 25.30 8.98 2.94
CA ASN A 314 25.02 10.08 3.85
C ASN A 314 23.55 10.50 3.75
N ASN A 315 22.68 9.57 4.12
CA ASN A 315 21.25 9.63 3.84
C ASN A 315 20.45 9.12 5.04
N GLN A 316 19.14 9.31 4.98
CA GLN A 316 18.21 8.78 5.97
C GLN A 316 17.01 8.14 5.28
N GLY A 317 16.45 7.07 5.86
CA GLY A 317 15.30 6.38 5.29
C GLY A 317 15.30 4.87 5.50
N TRP A 318 14.60 4.17 4.60
CA TRP A 318 14.59 2.71 4.52
C TRP A 318 15.25 2.27 3.22
N LEU A 319 16.33 1.50 3.33
CA LEU A 319 17.01 0.86 2.21
C LEU A 319 16.62 -0.61 2.19
N VAL A 320 15.79 -0.99 1.23
CA VAL A 320 15.31 -2.37 1.04
C VAL A 320 15.92 -2.92 -0.24
N VAL A 321 16.73 -3.97 -0.11
CA VAL A 321 17.40 -4.63 -1.23
C VAL A 321 16.91 -6.06 -1.35
N MET A 322 16.28 -6.36 -2.49
CA MET A 322 15.78 -7.68 -2.84
C MET A 322 16.91 -8.59 -3.35
N GLY A 323 17.94 -8.75 -2.52
CA GLY A 323 19.14 -9.54 -2.79
C GLY A 323 20.26 -9.25 -1.80
N SER A 324 21.50 -9.19 -2.28
CA SER A 324 22.69 -8.90 -1.47
C SER A 324 23.14 -7.44 -1.58
N LEU A 325 23.70 -6.90 -0.50
CA LEU A 325 24.17 -5.53 -0.40
C LEU A 325 25.62 -5.47 0.12
N THR A 326 26.45 -4.67 -0.54
CA THR A 326 27.77 -4.25 -0.07
C THR A 326 27.77 -2.74 0.21
N LEU A 327 28.11 -2.37 1.44
CA LEU A 327 28.32 -0.97 1.86
C LEU A 327 29.81 -0.76 2.11
N ASP A 328 30.45 0.10 1.32
CA ASP A 328 31.87 0.41 1.45
C ASP A 328 32.09 1.90 1.72
N GLY A 329 33.09 2.24 2.53
CA GLY A 329 33.54 3.63 2.73
C GLY A 329 32.94 4.31 3.95
N ASN A 330 32.87 5.65 3.92
CA ASN A 330 32.30 6.44 5.01
C ASN A 330 30.76 6.43 4.94
N ILE A 331 30.14 5.72 5.88
CA ILE A 331 28.69 5.51 5.96
C ILE A 331 28.16 6.32 7.14
N ASN A 332 27.24 7.23 6.90
CA ASN A 332 26.45 7.95 7.88
C ASN A 332 24.98 7.81 7.50
N TYR A 333 24.33 6.75 7.97
CA TYR A 333 22.97 6.40 7.56
C TYR A 333 22.04 6.39 8.76
N GLN A 334 20.86 7.03 8.64
CA GLN A 334 19.83 7.00 9.69
C GLN A 334 18.61 6.23 9.19
N GLY A 335 18.39 5.03 9.73
CA GLY A 335 17.17 4.26 9.48
C GLY A 335 17.39 2.76 9.31
N LEU A 336 16.56 2.14 8.48
CA LEU A 336 16.52 0.68 8.34
C LEU A 336 17.28 0.25 7.08
N VAL A 337 18.20 -0.70 7.24
CA VAL A 337 18.81 -1.44 6.13
C VAL A 337 18.27 -2.86 6.14
N TYR A 338 17.59 -3.26 5.06
CA TYR A 338 16.92 -4.54 4.93
C TYR A 338 17.39 -5.27 3.67
N THR A 339 17.96 -6.46 3.83
CA THR A 339 18.43 -7.28 2.70
C THR A 339 17.78 -8.66 2.75
N LEU A 340 17.36 -9.17 1.58
CA LEU A 340 16.83 -10.53 1.49
C LEU A 340 17.90 -11.60 1.63
N ASN A 341 19.10 -11.32 1.15
CA ASN A 341 20.22 -12.23 1.21
C ASN A 341 21.30 -11.61 2.07
N ASP A 342 22.47 -11.33 1.52
CA ASP A 342 23.65 -11.05 2.34
C ASP A 342 23.87 -9.56 2.53
N LEU A 343 24.52 -9.22 3.64
CA LEU A 343 25.08 -7.90 3.86
C LEU A 343 26.58 -7.99 4.09
N SER A 344 27.34 -7.17 3.37
CA SER A 344 28.75 -6.88 3.64
C SER A 344 28.90 -5.39 3.94
N TYR A 345 29.18 -5.01 5.20
CA TYR A 345 29.47 -3.63 5.57
C TYR A 345 30.95 -3.46 5.88
N ARG A 346 31.65 -2.62 5.11
CA ARG A 346 33.06 -2.22 5.28
C ARG A 346 33.15 -0.73 5.54
N GLY A 347 33.09 -0.36 6.82
CA GLY A 347 33.16 1.03 7.25
C GLY A 347 34.58 1.60 7.17
N THR A 348 34.71 2.80 6.59
CA THR A 348 35.91 3.64 6.71
C THR A 348 35.54 4.99 7.35
N GLY A 349 36.45 5.61 8.10
CA GLY A 349 36.16 6.87 8.81
C GLY A 349 35.34 6.68 10.10
N GLY A 350 34.62 7.73 10.51
CA GLY A 350 33.93 7.83 11.81
C GLY A 350 32.40 7.77 11.76
N GLY A 351 31.81 7.51 10.59
CA GLY A 351 30.37 7.35 10.46
C GLY A 351 29.84 6.00 10.98
N GLY A 352 28.52 5.84 10.98
CA GLY A 352 27.84 4.57 11.24
C GLY A 352 26.43 4.50 10.66
N ILE A 353 25.78 3.37 10.91
CA ILE A 353 24.35 3.16 10.70
C ILE A 353 23.66 3.38 12.05
N TYR A 354 22.77 4.37 12.12
CA TYR A 354 21.93 4.70 13.27
C TYR A 354 20.51 4.22 12.98
N GLY A 355 20.15 3.06 13.53
CA GLY A 355 18.89 2.37 13.26
C GLY A 355 19.08 0.86 13.36
N ALA A 356 18.59 0.10 12.40
CA ALA A 356 18.75 -1.35 12.42
C ALA A 356 19.11 -1.90 11.04
N VAL A 357 19.80 -3.03 11.10
CA VAL A 357 20.25 -3.80 9.96
C VAL A 357 19.64 -5.19 10.07
N ILE A 358 18.95 -5.61 9.01
CA ILE A 358 18.30 -6.90 8.90
C ILE A 358 18.76 -7.58 7.62
N SER A 359 19.33 -8.78 7.75
CA SER A 359 19.67 -9.65 6.63
C SER A 359 18.95 -10.98 6.79
N GLN A 360 18.25 -11.41 5.74
CA GLN A 360 17.48 -12.66 5.76
C GLN A 360 18.27 -13.89 5.30
N ASN A 361 19.47 -13.73 4.71
CA ASN A 361 20.34 -14.84 4.30
C ASN A 361 19.57 -15.99 3.59
N ILE A 362 18.61 -15.65 2.72
CA ILE A 362 17.62 -16.60 2.20
C ILE A 362 18.22 -17.64 1.23
N VAL A 363 19.34 -17.31 0.57
CA VAL A 363 20.06 -18.23 -0.33
C VAL A 363 21.32 -18.79 0.33
N ASP A 364 22.08 -17.95 1.04
CA ASP A 364 23.29 -18.36 1.74
C ASP A 364 23.19 -18.03 3.25
N PRO A 365 23.08 -19.04 4.13
CA PRO A 365 23.01 -18.82 5.58
C PRO A 365 24.36 -18.42 6.22
N VAL A 366 25.47 -18.31 5.49
CA VAL A 366 26.83 -18.24 6.08
C VAL A 366 27.51 -16.85 5.97
N SER A 367 26.91 -15.83 5.36
CA SER A 367 27.71 -14.72 4.80
C SER A 367 27.35 -13.29 5.23
N SER A 368 26.62 -13.08 6.34
CA SER A 368 26.47 -11.73 6.89
C SER A 368 27.78 -11.26 7.52
N ASN A 369 28.50 -10.39 6.81
CA ASN A 369 29.83 -9.92 7.19
C ASN A 369 29.79 -8.44 7.55
N VAL A 370 30.23 -8.09 8.76
CA VAL A 370 30.44 -6.71 9.19
C VAL A 370 31.93 -6.55 9.46
N ASP A 371 32.63 -5.94 8.52
CA ASP A 371 34.09 -5.87 8.49
C ASP A 371 34.56 -4.42 8.56
N THR A 372 35.80 -4.21 8.95
CA THR A 372 36.47 -2.92 8.89
C THR A 372 37.78 -3.09 8.17
N ASP A 373 38.01 -2.29 7.13
CA ASP A 373 39.34 -2.17 6.55
C ASP A 373 40.25 -1.36 7.49
N THR A 374 41.56 -1.46 7.27
CA THR A 374 42.67 -1.02 8.14
C THR A 374 42.69 0.45 8.58
N LEU A 375 41.69 1.26 8.22
CA LEU A 375 41.64 2.72 8.42
C LEU A 375 40.28 3.26 8.96
N GLY A 376 39.30 2.44 9.37
CA GLY A 376 38.06 2.97 9.96
C GLY A 376 37.21 1.98 10.75
N ASN A 377 36.03 2.44 11.19
CA ASN A 377 35.12 1.68 12.04
C ASN A 377 33.78 1.42 11.31
N ALA A 378 33.28 0.19 11.40
CA ALA A 378 31.92 -0.17 11.00
C ALA A 378 31.05 -0.09 12.26
N ASN A 379 30.28 0.98 12.39
CA ASN A 379 29.45 1.21 13.56
C ASN A 379 27.97 1.00 13.23
N VAL A 380 27.26 0.24 14.07
CA VAL A 380 25.80 0.11 14.00
C VAL A 380 25.23 0.35 15.39
N THR A 381 24.42 1.39 15.54
CA THR A 381 23.80 1.79 16.82
C THR A 381 22.29 1.78 16.67
N TYR A 382 21.57 1.19 17.63
CA TYR A 382 20.11 1.09 17.54
C TYR A 382 19.46 2.47 17.66
N ASP A 383 18.50 2.80 16.79
CA ASP A 383 17.70 4.03 16.88
C ASP A 383 16.22 3.74 16.58
N CYS A 384 15.35 3.84 17.59
CA CYS A 384 13.93 3.51 17.44
C CYS A 384 13.20 4.42 16.45
N ALA A 385 13.47 5.73 16.49
CA ALA A 385 12.76 6.70 15.66
C ALA A 385 13.19 6.60 14.19
N ALA A 386 14.49 6.37 13.96
CA ALA A 386 15.04 6.16 12.64
C ALA A 386 14.50 4.87 12.00
N ILE A 387 14.39 3.77 12.77
CA ILE A 387 13.79 2.52 12.27
C ILE A 387 12.30 2.72 11.96
N ALA A 388 11.54 3.33 12.87
CA ALA A 388 10.08 3.44 12.72
C ALA A 388 9.66 4.33 11.54
N THR A 389 10.40 5.41 11.28
CA THR A 389 9.95 6.47 10.35
C THR A 389 10.96 6.82 9.25
N GLY A 390 12.11 6.14 9.18
CA GLY A 390 13.20 6.48 8.27
C GLY A 390 13.67 7.93 8.45
N GLY A 391 13.75 8.39 9.70
CA GLY A 391 14.07 9.79 10.03
C GLY A 391 12.95 10.79 9.67
N GLY A 392 11.69 10.36 9.76
CA GLY A 392 10.51 11.17 9.44
C GLY A 392 10.14 11.23 7.96
N LEU A 393 10.81 10.46 7.11
CA LEU A 393 10.60 10.48 5.65
C LEU A 393 9.75 9.34 5.11
N ILE A 394 9.50 8.32 5.92
CA ILE A 394 8.60 7.22 5.59
C ILE A 394 7.21 7.57 6.11
N PRO A 395 6.24 7.88 5.23
CA PRO A 395 4.91 8.33 5.62
C PRO A 395 4.24 7.30 6.52
N GLN A 396 3.83 7.69 7.73
CA GLN A 396 3.16 6.79 8.66
C GLN A 396 1.65 6.87 8.43
N GLY A 397 0.97 5.72 8.44
CA GLY A 397 -0.49 5.68 8.43
C GLY A 397 -1.09 4.50 7.68
N TYR A 398 -2.40 4.60 7.44
CA TYR A 398 -3.18 3.67 6.65
C TYR A 398 -3.24 4.09 5.19
N TYR A 399 -3.03 3.13 4.30
CA TYR A 399 -3.04 3.33 2.85
C TYR A 399 -4.07 2.44 2.20
N ILE A 400 -4.66 2.90 1.11
CA ILE A 400 -5.49 2.04 0.26
C ILE A 400 -4.59 0.94 -0.31
N ALA A 401 -4.94 -0.31 0.00
CA ALA A 401 -4.25 -1.46 -0.56
C ALA A 401 -4.47 -1.45 -2.09
N PRO A 402 -3.40 -1.58 -2.88
CA PRO A 402 -3.50 -1.57 -4.33
C PRO A 402 -4.48 -2.63 -4.85
N GLY A 403 -5.31 -2.24 -5.83
CA GLY A 403 -6.33 -3.13 -6.41
C GLY A 403 -7.49 -3.49 -5.47
N SER A 404 -7.57 -2.90 -4.28
CA SER A 404 -8.69 -3.16 -3.35
C SER A 404 -9.91 -2.28 -3.57
N TRP A 405 -9.76 -1.17 -4.31
CA TRP A 405 -10.87 -0.27 -4.64
C TRP A 405 -11.89 -1.02 -5.50
N ARG A 406 -13.13 -1.09 -5.00
CA ARG A 406 -14.23 -1.67 -5.74
C ARG A 406 -15.53 -0.96 -5.40
N GLU A 407 -16.27 -0.57 -6.43
CA GLU A 407 -17.69 -0.26 -6.27
C GLU A 407 -18.43 -1.59 -6.10
N ALA A 408 -19.09 -1.76 -4.96
CA ALA A 408 -19.85 -2.97 -4.68
C ALA A 408 -21.28 -2.81 -5.20
N SER A 409 -21.80 -3.86 -5.86
CA SER A 409 -23.20 -3.89 -6.27
C SER A 409 -24.10 -3.85 -5.03
N ASN A 410 -25.06 -2.93 -5.06
CA ASN A 410 -26.09 -2.73 -4.04
C ASN A 410 -26.91 -3.97 -3.71
#